data_AF-A0A2E6MUE0-F1
#
_entry.id   AF-A0A2E6MUE0-F1
#
_cell.length_a   1.000
_cell.length_b   1.000
_cell.length_c   1.000
_cell.angle_alpha   90.00
_cell.angle_beta   90.00
_cell.angle_gamma   90.00
#
_symmetry.space_group_name_H-M   'P 1'
#
loop_
_entity.id
_entity.type
_entity.pdbx_description
1 polymer ?
#
loop_
_entity_poly.entity_id
_entity_poly.type
_entity_poly.pdbx_seq_one_letter_code
_entity_poly.pdbx_strand_id
1 'polypeptide(L)'
;MERRKFLSGLIATFSLSGLVHAADVTPLIDQLKAGLKARKPSEHLFIERVGKLVEKRILPVSMVLGIFSYARKKHSRYPFPYFQQAMRIRAEKEYGVKL
;
A
#
# COMPACT_ATOMS: atom_id res chain seq x y z
N MET A 1 -16.49 -33.39 36.48
CA MET A 1 -17.51 -32.80 35.61
C MET A 1 -17.09 -31.35 35.33
N GLU A 2 -16.87 -30.82 34.14
CA GLU A 2 -16.75 -31.32 32.77
C GLU A 2 -15.97 -30.19 32.05
N ARG A 3 -14.90 -30.54 31.34
CA ARG A 3 -14.01 -29.61 30.64
C ARG A 3 -14.64 -29.26 29.29
N ARG A 4 -15.04 -28.01 29.06
CA ARG A 4 -15.40 -27.56 27.71
C ARG A 4 -14.15 -27.11 26.96
N LYS A 5 -13.51 -28.10 26.33
CA LYS A 5 -12.51 -27.93 25.27
C LYS A 5 -13.22 -27.40 24.03
N PHE A 6 -12.97 -26.17 23.62
CA PHE A 6 -13.25 -25.74 22.25
C PHE A 6 -12.00 -26.00 21.41
N LEU A 7 -12.08 -27.11 20.69
CA LEU A 7 -11.13 -27.57 19.69
C LEU A 7 -11.13 -26.59 18.49
N SER A 8 -9.92 -26.32 18.03
CA SER A 8 -9.52 -26.35 16.62
C SER A 8 -10.48 -25.79 15.57
N GLY A 9 -10.16 -24.56 15.12
CA GLY A 9 -10.57 -24.03 13.82
C GLY A 9 -9.38 -23.34 13.16
N LEU A 10 -8.40 -24.13 12.73
CA LEU A 10 -7.24 -23.71 11.97
C LEU A 10 -7.70 -23.34 10.54
N ILE A 11 -7.81 -22.04 10.24
CA ILE A 11 -7.77 -21.54 8.86
C ILE A 11 -6.55 -20.63 8.75
N ALA A 12 -5.42 -21.30 8.54
CA ALA A 12 -4.26 -20.68 7.97
C ALA A 12 -4.56 -20.27 6.51
N THR A 13 -4.06 -19.10 6.16
CA THR A 13 -3.66 -18.70 4.80
C THR A 13 -4.75 -18.64 3.73
N PHE A 14 -5.27 -17.42 3.53
CA PHE A 14 -5.46 -16.94 2.16
C PHE A 14 -4.59 -15.70 1.94
N SER A 15 -3.28 -15.91 1.99
CA SER A 15 -2.35 -15.01 1.31
C SER A 15 -2.55 -15.20 -0.18
N LEU A 16 -3.54 -14.52 -0.74
CA LEU A 16 -3.54 -14.20 -2.16
C LEU A 16 -2.48 -13.12 -2.38
N SER A 17 -1.22 -13.52 -2.20
CA SER A 17 -0.05 -12.75 -2.61
C SER A 17 -0.13 -12.66 -4.12
N GLY A 18 -0.78 -11.61 -4.59
CA GLY A 18 -0.84 -11.26 -6.01
C GLY A 18 0.58 -11.32 -6.56
N LEU A 19 0.74 -12.18 -7.57
CA LEU A 19 1.93 -12.25 -8.40
C LEU A 19 2.02 -10.97 -9.24
N VAL A 20 2.26 -9.84 -8.58
CA VAL A 20 2.74 -8.65 -9.28
C VAL A 20 4.18 -8.93 -9.65
N HIS A 21 4.38 -9.22 -10.94
CA HIS A 21 5.72 -9.29 -11.52
C HIS A 21 6.35 -7.90 -11.44
N ALA A 22 7.68 -7.83 -11.29
CA ALA A 22 8.42 -6.55 -11.34
C ALA A 22 8.10 -5.72 -12.60
N ALA A 23 7.61 -6.37 -13.67
CA ALA A 23 7.11 -5.74 -14.89
C ALA A 23 5.88 -4.82 -14.69
N ASP A 24 5.11 -4.96 -13.61
CA ASP A 24 3.87 -4.20 -13.34
C ASP A 24 4.05 -2.94 -12.48
N VAL A 25 5.29 -2.51 -12.21
CA VAL A 25 5.56 -1.34 -11.36
C VAL A 25 5.36 -0.01 -12.10
N THR A 26 5.72 0.06 -13.39
CA THR A 26 5.52 1.28 -14.20
C THR A 26 4.03 1.65 -14.32
N PRO A 27 3.11 0.72 -14.69
CA PRO A 27 1.68 1.00 -14.70
C PRO A 27 1.14 1.48 -13.33
N LEU A 28 1.67 0.94 -12.23
CA LEU A 28 1.30 1.35 -10.88
C LEU A 28 1.72 2.80 -10.58
N ILE A 29 2.95 3.18 -10.92
CA ILE A 29 3.46 4.54 -10.71
C ILE A 29 2.60 5.55 -11.48
N ASP A 30 2.29 5.25 -12.74
CA ASP A 30 1.48 6.14 -13.58
C ASP A 30 0.05 6.26 -13.04
N GLN A 31 -0.54 5.15 -12.59
CA GLN A 31 -1.84 5.14 -11.92
C GLN A 31 -1.84 6.00 -10.66
N LEU A 32 -0.78 5.93 -9.84
CA LEU A 32 -0.64 6.74 -8.64
C LEU A 32 -0.48 8.22 -8.98
N LYS A 33 0.41 8.57 -9.92
CA LYS A 33 0.62 9.97 -10.35
C LYS A 33 -0.68 10.60 -10.83
N ALA A 34 -1.40 9.92 -11.73
CA ALA A 34 -2.65 10.41 -12.29
C ALA A 34 -3.77 10.44 -11.23
N GLY A 35 -3.99 9.33 -10.51
CA GLY A 35 -5.09 9.18 -9.58
C GLY A 35 -4.94 10.02 -8.31
N LEU A 36 -3.71 10.33 -7.89
CA LEU A 36 -3.43 11.24 -6.78
C LEU A 36 -3.38 12.71 -7.20
N LYS A 37 -3.48 12.99 -8.51
CA LYS A 37 -3.31 14.34 -9.07
C LYS A 37 -1.98 14.95 -8.64
N ALA A 38 -0.91 14.16 -8.62
CA ALA A 38 0.43 14.62 -8.27
C ALA A 38 0.93 15.56 -9.38
N ARG A 39 1.23 16.80 -9.04
CA ARG A 39 1.62 17.86 -10.00
C ARG A 39 3.03 18.37 -9.79
N LYS A 40 3.56 18.23 -8.57
CA LYS A 40 4.89 18.76 -8.25
C LYS A 40 5.96 17.68 -8.49
N PRO A 41 7.18 18.07 -8.90
CA PRO A 41 8.29 17.12 -9.04
C PRO A 41 8.57 16.35 -7.74
N SER A 42 8.45 16.99 -6.58
CA SER A 42 8.64 16.33 -5.28
C SER A 42 7.59 15.25 -4.99
N GLU A 43 6.37 15.42 -5.47
CA GLU A 43 5.29 14.44 -5.33
C GLU A 43 5.54 13.23 -6.23
N HIS A 44 6.01 13.46 -7.46
CA HIS A 44 6.41 12.40 -8.38
C HIS A 44 7.57 11.58 -7.83
N LEU A 45 8.61 12.24 -7.29
CA LEU A 45 9.75 11.56 -6.65
C LEU A 45 9.32 10.69 -5.47
N PHE A 46 8.34 11.17 -4.68
CA PHE A 46 7.79 10.37 -3.58
C PHE A 46 7.09 9.10 -4.12
N ILE A 47 6.26 9.22 -5.16
CA ILE A 47 5.57 8.08 -5.77
C ILE A 47 6.57 7.09 -6.38
N GLU A 48 7.62 7.58 -7.04
CA GLU A 48 8.68 6.74 -7.60
C GLU A 48 9.45 6.00 -6.52
N ARG A 49 9.75 6.64 -5.39
CA ARG A 49 10.35 5.97 -4.23
C ARG A 49 9.46 4.84 -3.72
N VAL A 50 8.15 5.08 -3.61
CA VAL A 50 7.18 4.03 -3.23
C VAL A 50 7.18 2.90 -4.26
N GLY A 51 7.17 3.21 -5.56
CA GLY A 51 7.25 2.23 -6.64
C GLY A 51 8.48 1.34 -6.54
N LYS A 52 9.66 1.91 -6.28
CA LYS A 52 10.91 1.15 -6.07
C LYS A 52 10.84 0.21 -4.86
N LEU A 53 10.18 0.62 -3.78
CA LEU A 53 10.01 -0.23 -2.59
C LEU A 53 9.04 -1.39 -2.85
N VAL A 54 8.03 -1.14 -3.68
CA VAL A 54 7.12 -2.18 -4.16
C VAL A 54 7.83 -3.16 -5.08
N GLU A 55 8.63 -2.66 -6.03
CA GLU A 55 9.45 -3.47 -6.93
C GLU A 55 10.38 -4.42 -6.16
N LYS A 56 11.02 -3.89 -5.10
CA LYS A 56 11.87 -4.66 -4.17
C LYS A 56 11.10 -5.57 -3.23
N ARG A 57 9.78 -5.65 -3.33
CA ARG A 57 8.87 -6.40 -2.44
C ARG A 57 8.99 -6.03 -0.96
N ILE A 58 9.47 -4.83 -0.67
CA ILE A 58 9.55 -4.28 0.69
C ILE A 58 8.18 -3.79 1.14
N LEU A 59 7.44 -3.12 0.25
CA LEU A 59 6.06 -2.69 0.49
C LEU A 59 5.11 -3.48 -0.42
N PRO A 60 4.03 -4.07 0.11
CA PRO A 60 3.09 -4.79 -0.73
C PRO A 60 2.20 -3.83 -1.53
N VAL A 61 1.93 -4.19 -2.78
CA VAL A 61 1.04 -3.45 -3.69
C VAL A 61 -0.34 -3.23 -3.08
N SER A 62 -0.88 -4.25 -2.39
CA SER A 62 -2.20 -4.19 -1.75
C SER A 62 -2.30 -3.08 -0.71
N MET A 63 -1.23 -2.84 0.06
CA MET A 63 -1.19 -1.72 1.02
C MET A 63 -1.23 -0.39 0.28
N VAL A 64 -0.41 -0.23 -0.75
CA VAL A 64 -0.32 1.01 -1.55
C VAL A 64 -1.67 1.32 -2.21
N LEU A 65 -2.31 0.33 -2.84
CA LEU A 65 -3.62 0.48 -3.47
C LEU A 65 -4.73 0.76 -2.44
N GLY A 66 -4.67 0.13 -1.27
CA GLY A 66 -5.59 0.41 -0.17
C GLY A 66 -5.50 1.87 0.30
N ILE A 67 -4.28 2.38 0.50
CA ILE A 67 -4.05 3.78 0.89
C ILE A 67 -4.42 4.74 -0.25
N PHE A 68 -4.14 4.38 -1.50
CA PHE A 68 -4.55 5.14 -2.68
C PHE A 68 -6.07 5.33 -2.73
N SER A 69 -6.83 4.25 -2.54
CA SER A 69 -8.29 4.29 -2.48
C SER A 69 -8.78 5.16 -1.32
N TYR A 70 -8.20 4.99 -0.12
CA TYR A 70 -8.50 5.83 1.03
C TYR A 70 -8.27 7.32 0.75
N ALA A 71 -7.11 7.70 0.21
CA ALA A 71 -6.75 9.08 -0.03
C ALA A 71 -7.70 9.76 -1.03
N ARG A 72 -8.07 9.05 -2.11
CA ARG A 72 -9.03 9.52 -3.11
C ARG A 72 -10.43 9.72 -2.54
N LYS A 73 -10.88 8.82 -1.65
CA LYS A 73 -12.16 8.95 -0.94
C LYS A 73 -12.14 10.08 0.08
N LYS A 74 -11.01 10.27 0.78
CA LYS A 74 -10.86 11.26 1.84
C LYS A 74 -10.87 12.69 1.30
N HIS A 75 -10.18 12.94 0.20
CA HIS A 75 -10.12 14.28 -0.37
C HIS A 75 -9.94 14.25 -1.90
N SER A 76 -11.05 14.29 -2.64
CA SER A 76 -11.07 14.10 -4.10
C SER A 76 -10.34 15.19 -4.90
N ARG A 77 -10.30 16.43 -4.39
CA ARG A 77 -9.64 17.56 -5.08
C ARG A 77 -8.12 17.50 -4.97
N TYR A 78 -7.62 17.05 -3.81
CA TYR A 78 -6.19 17.03 -3.48
C TYR A 78 -5.87 15.82 -2.58
N PRO A 79 -5.82 14.60 -3.16
CA PRO A 79 -5.66 13.37 -2.39
C PRO A 79 -4.20 13.07 -2.02
N PHE A 80 -3.22 13.61 -2.76
CA PHE A 80 -1.80 13.29 -2.58
C PHE A 80 -1.27 13.44 -1.13
N PRO A 81 -1.52 14.53 -0.38
CA PRO A 81 -0.99 14.65 0.98
C PRO A 81 -1.52 13.57 1.94
N TYR A 82 -2.78 13.16 1.77
CA TYR A 82 -3.37 12.09 2.57
C TYR A 82 -2.73 10.74 2.24
N PHE A 83 -2.45 10.49 0.96
CA PHE A 83 -1.68 9.32 0.55
C PHE A 83 -0.28 9.33 1.15
N GLN A 84 0.45 10.44 1.03
CA GLN A 84 1.81 10.58 1.55
C GLN A 84 1.86 10.33 3.06
N GLN A 85 0.96 10.96 3.82
CA GLN A 85 0.92 10.81 5.27
C GLN A 85 0.56 9.40 5.71
N ALA A 86 -0.48 8.80 5.10
CA ALA A 86 -0.88 7.44 5.42
C ALA A 86 0.20 6.41 5.03
N MET A 87 0.90 6.62 3.90
CA MET A 87 2.04 5.79 3.49
C MET A 87 3.16 5.86 4.53
N ARG A 88 3.54 7.05 4.99
CA ARG A 88 4.59 7.20 6.02
C ARG A 88 4.24 6.45 7.30
N ILE A 89 3.05 6.69 7.83
CA ILE A 89 2.59 6.07 9.08
C ILE A 89 2.57 4.55 8.95
N ARG A 90 1.97 4.03 7.87
CA ARG A 90 1.75 2.60 7.72
C ARG A 90 3.02 1.84 7.34
N ALA A 91 3.86 2.43 6.48
CA ALA A 91 5.15 1.85 6.13
C ALA A 91 6.08 1.75 7.35
N GLU A 92 6.10 2.79 8.20
CA GLU A 92 6.89 2.76 9.42
C GLU A 92 6.32 1.76 10.44
N LYS A 93 5.00 1.79 10.66
CA LYS A 93 4.34 0.94 11.66
C LYS A 93 4.34 -0.55 11.31
N GLU A 94 4.08 -0.90 10.04
CA GLU A 94 3.89 -2.30 9.63
C GLU A 94 5.15 -2.91 9.03
N TYR A 95 6.04 -2.11 8.45
CA TYR A 95 7.22 -2.58 7.71
C TYR A 95 8.55 -2.00 8.21
N GLY A 96 8.55 -1.06 9.17
CA GLY A 96 9.76 -0.43 9.68
C GLY A 96 10.47 0.48 8.66
N VAL A 97 9.78 0.90 7.60
CA VAL A 97 10.37 1.69 6.49
C VAL A 97 10.02 3.17 6.63
N LYS A 98 11.03 4.04 6.54
CA LYS A 98 10.87 5.49 6.56
C LYS A 98 10.87 6.07 5.13
N LEU A 99 9.87 6.91 4.82
CA LEU A 99 9.59 7.44 3.47
C LEU A 99 9.84 8.95 3.29
#